data_AF-A0A399QPQ2-F1
#
_entry.id   AF-A0A399QPQ2-F1
#
_cell.length_a   1.000
_cell.length_b   1.000
_cell.length_c   1.000
_cell.angle_alpha   90.00
_cell.angle_beta   90.00
_cell.angle_gamma   90.00
#
_symmetry.space_group_name_H-M   'P 1'
#
loop_
_entity.id
_entity.type
_entity.pdbx_description
1 polymer ?
#
loop_
_entity_poly.entity_id
_entity_poly.type
_entity_poly.pdbx_seq_one_letter_code
_entity_poly.pdbx_strand_id
1 'polypeptide(L)'
;MLPALDDLLATARVVALPLRTRFRGLDVREAVLIEGPLGWTEFSPFVEYDDAESAAWLAAAIDFGWTQPPAPIRDHVLVNATIPAIPPERVAEVLARFPGCRTAKVKVAERGTTLADDVARVAEVRRLLGPERRVRIDANAAWNVDEAEHAIHALAEHDLEYVEQPCASVEELAELRGRIRHLGVPVAADESVRKADDPLRVARAGAADLLVIK
;
A
#
# COMPACT_ATOMS: atom_id res chain seq x y z
N MET A 1 2.99 4.84 -29.10
CA MET A 1 2.41 3.79 -29.99
C MET A 1 2.60 2.47 -29.26
N LEU A 2 1.58 1.64 -29.15
CA LEU A 2 1.72 0.34 -28.46
C LEU A 2 2.56 -0.62 -29.32
N PRO A 3 3.42 -1.45 -28.70
CA PRO A 3 4.13 -2.52 -29.41
C PRO A 3 3.15 -3.56 -29.95
N ALA A 4 3.59 -4.31 -30.97
CA ALA A 4 2.80 -5.43 -31.48
C ALA A 4 2.73 -6.55 -30.43
N LEU A 5 1.63 -7.29 -30.41
CA LEU A 5 1.44 -8.39 -29.46
C LEU A 5 2.54 -9.46 -29.61
N ASP A 6 2.92 -9.78 -30.85
CA ASP A 6 3.98 -10.77 -31.13
C ASP A 6 5.33 -10.36 -30.53
N ASP A 7 5.63 -9.06 -30.51
CA ASP A 7 6.87 -8.54 -29.92
C ASP A 7 6.88 -8.72 -28.39
N LEU A 8 5.73 -8.44 -27.74
CA LEU A 8 5.57 -8.65 -26.30
C LEU A 8 5.70 -10.14 -25.93
N LEU A 9 5.04 -11.01 -26.69
CA LEU A 9 5.03 -12.45 -26.41
C LEU A 9 6.41 -13.10 -26.66
N ALA A 10 7.20 -12.60 -27.60
CA ALA A 10 8.54 -13.12 -27.89
C ALA A 10 9.50 -12.98 -26.69
N THR A 11 9.38 -11.90 -25.91
CA THR A 11 10.26 -11.61 -24.77
C THR A 11 9.65 -11.96 -23.42
N ALA A 12 8.34 -12.24 -23.36
CA ALA A 12 7.62 -12.57 -22.14
C ALA A 12 8.26 -13.76 -21.40
N ARG A 13 8.50 -13.60 -20.09
CA ARG A 13 8.96 -14.65 -19.18
C ARG A 13 8.08 -14.64 -17.94
N VAL A 14 7.39 -15.75 -17.67
CA VAL A 14 6.63 -15.91 -16.44
C VAL A 14 7.56 -16.34 -15.32
N VAL A 15 7.49 -15.64 -14.19
CA VAL A 15 8.24 -15.95 -12.96
C VAL A 15 7.28 -16.14 -11.80
N ALA A 16 7.65 -17.02 -10.86
CA ALA A 16 6.92 -17.27 -9.63
C ALA A 16 7.89 -17.24 -8.45
N LEU A 17 7.67 -16.33 -7.51
CA LEU A 17 8.57 -16.05 -6.40
C LEU A 17 7.87 -16.35 -5.06
N PRO A 18 8.40 -17.25 -4.22
CA PRO A 18 7.79 -17.51 -2.91
C PRO A 18 7.94 -16.29 -2.00
N LEU A 19 6.86 -15.94 -1.31
CA LEU A 19 6.86 -14.89 -0.30
C LEU A 19 7.43 -15.43 1.01
N ARG A 20 8.17 -14.58 1.75
CA ARG A 20 8.72 -14.94 3.07
C ARG A 20 7.65 -15.03 4.16
N THR A 21 6.54 -14.34 3.96
CA THR A 21 5.40 -14.29 4.87
C THR A 21 4.18 -14.04 4.01
N ARG A 22 3.08 -14.69 4.33
CA ARG A 22 1.81 -14.51 3.63
C ARG A 22 1.45 -13.03 3.60
N PHE A 23 1.14 -12.50 2.42
CA PHE A 23 0.81 -11.09 2.23
C PHE A 23 -0.38 -10.97 1.29
N ARG A 24 -1.42 -10.24 1.71
CA ARG A 24 -2.71 -10.15 0.99
C ARG A 24 -3.26 -11.52 0.57
N GLY A 25 -3.12 -12.52 1.46
CA GLY A 25 -3.59 -13.88 1.21
C GLY A 25 -2.71 -14.74 0.30
N LEU A 26 -1.64 -14.20 -0.27
CA LEU A 26 -0.72 -14.90 -1.18
C LEU A 26 0.50 -15.47 -0.46
N ASP A 27 0.97 -16.63 -0.92
CA ASP A 27 2.24 -17.26 -0.53
C ASP A 27 3.27 -17.25 -1.67
N VAL A 28 2.82 -17.01 -2.91
CA VAL A 28 3.65 -16.92 -4.12
C VAL A 28 3.23 -15.68 -4.89
N ARG A 29 4.21 -14.94 -5.40
CA ARG A 29 4.02 -13.81 -6.30
C ARG A 29 4.38 -14.21 -7.73
N GLU A 30 3.38 -14.20 -8.60
CA GLU A 30 3.57 -14.40 -10.04
C GLU A 30 3.67 -13.05 -10.75
N ALA A 31 4.52 -13.00 -11.78
CA ALA A 31 4.69 -11.84 -12.66
C ALA A 31 5.14 -12.29 -14.06
N VAL A 32 4.86 -11.48 -15.07
CA VAL A 32 5.43 -11.59 -16.41
C VAL A 32 6.48 -10.50 -16.58
N LEU A 33 7.71 -10.89 -16.87
CA LEU A 33 8.78 -9.98 -17.27
C LEU A 33 8.76 -9.83 -18.78
N ILE A 34 8.83 -8.59 -19.27
CA ILE A 34 8.82 -8.27 -20.70
C ILE A 34 10.02 -7.37 -20.98
N GLU A 35 10.78 -7.65 -22.03
CA GLU A 35 11.91 -6.82 -22.44
C GLU A 35 11.48 -5.85 -23.54
N GLY A 36 11.54 -4.56 -23.24
CA GLY A 36 11.30 -3.47 -24.18
C GLY A 36 12.60 -2.77 -24.60
N PRO A 37 12.54 -1.81 -25.54
CA PRO A 37 13.71 -1.09 -26.03
C PRO A 37 14.45 -0.27 -24.95
N LEU A 38 13.78 0.07 -23.84
CA LEU A 38 14.38 0.78 -22.71
C LEU A 38 14.75 -0.14 -21.54
N GLY A 39 14.57 -1.46 -21.70
CA GLY A 39 14.93 -2.48 -20.71
C GLY A 39 13.77 -3.35 -20.26
N TRP A 40 14.00 -4.07 -19.17
CA TRP A 40 13.05 -5.01 -18.59
C TRP A 40 11.93 -4.30 -17.82
N THR A 41 10.71 -4.81 -17.98
CA THR A 41 9.49 -4.33 -17.32
C THR A 41 8.71 -5.48 -16.70
N GLU A 42 7.81 -5.16 -15.78
CA GLU A 42 7.04 -6.13 -15.00
C GLU A 42 5.54 -5.91 -15.19
N PHE A 43 4.85 -6.95 -15.65
CA PHE A 43 3.40 -7.05 -15.61
C PHE A 43 2.99 -8.03 -14.50
N SER A 44 2.43 -7.48 -13.43
CA SER A 44 2.11 -8.26 -12.23
C SER A 44 0.79 -7.80 -11.61
N PRO A 45 -0.38 -7.95 -12.26
CA PRO A 45 -1.64 -7.76 -11.55
C PRO A 45 -1.78 -8.80 -10.43
N PHE A 46 -2.68 -8.56 -9.48
CA PHE A 46 -3.06 -9.61 -8.53
C PHE A 46 -4.05 -10.58 -9.19
N VAL A 47 -4.06 -11.84 -8.76
CA VAL A 47 -4.86 -12.90 -9.40
C VAL A 47 -6.37 -12.67 -9.31
N GLU A 48 -6.82 -11.85 -8.36
CA GLU A 48 -8.22 -11.46 -8.23
C GLU A 48 -8.65 -10.31 -9.16
N TYR A 49 -7.73 -9.69 -9.91
CA TYR A 49 -8.05 -8.60 -10.83
C TYR A 49 -8.50 -9.17 -12.17
N ASP A 50 -9.61 -8.66 -12.69
CA ASP A 50 -10.11 -9.03 -14.01
C ASP A 50 -9.27 -8.40 -15.13
N ASP A 51 -9.63 -8.69 -16.39
CA ASP A 51 -8.91 -8.18 -17.55
C ASP A 51 -8.95 -6.65 -17.64
N ALA A 52 -10.04 -6.01 -17.20
CA ALA A 52 -10.19 -4.57 -17.26
C ALA A 52 -9.29 -3.88 -16.22
N GLU A 53 -9.28 -4.36 -14.97
CA GLU A 53 -8.39 -3.87 -13.93
C GLU A 53 -6.92 -4.17 -14.28
N SER A 54 -6.64 -5.34 -14.86
CA SER A 54 -5.29 -5.74 -15.27
C SER A 54 -4.77 -4.99 -16.49
N ALA A 55 -5.63 -4.47 -17.37
CA ALA A 55 -5.20 -3.72 -18.56
C ALA A 55 -4.37 -2.48 -18.20
N ALA A 56 -4.69 -1.78 -17.11
CA ALA A 56 -3.92 -0.65 -16.61
C ALA A 56 -2.50 -1.05 -16.18
N TRP A 57 -2.35 -2.23 -15.57
CA TRP A 57 -1.04 -2.79 -15.21
C TRP A 57 -0.21 -3.13 -16.44
N LEU A 58 -0.83 -3.70 -17.47
CA LEU A 58 -0.12 -4.00 -18.73
C LEU A 58 0.29 -2.71 -19.44
N ALA A 59 -0.59 -1.70 -19.46
CA ALA A 59 -0.27 -0.39 -20.02
C ALA A 59 0.92 0.26 -19.30
N ALA A 60 0.98 0.20 -17.96
CA ALA A 60 2.11 0.70 -17.18
C ALA A 60 3.41 -0.07 -17.47
N ALA A 61 3.34 -1.41 -17.59
CA ALA A 61 4.50 -2.24 -17.96
C ALA A 61 5.04 -1.90 -19.36
N ILE A 62 4.14 -1.64 -20.32
CA ILE A 62 4.52 -1.21 -21.67
C ILE A 62 5.10 0.21 -21.63
N ASP A 63 4.45 1.16 -20.94
CA ASP A 63 4.94 2.52 -20.85
C ASP A 63 6.36 2.58 -20.27
N PHE A 64 6.63 1.84 -19.19
CA PHE A 64 7.95 1.78 -18.57
C PHE A 64 9.07 1.28 -19.50
N GLY A 65 8.74 0.39 -20.45
CA GLY A 65 9.72 -0.23 -21.36
C GLY A 65 9.85 0.43 -22.72
N TRP A 66 8.85 1.22 -23.13
CA TRP A 66 8.75 1.82 -24.46
C TRP A 66 8.71 3.36 -24.45
N THR A 67 8.47 3.98 -23.29
CA THR A 67 8.42 5.43 -23.14
C THR A 67 9.59 5.91 -22.28
N GLN A 68 10.34 6.90 -22.79
CA GLN A 68 11.43 7.51 -22.04
C GLN A 68 10.88 8.19 -20.77
N PRO A 69 11.26 7.76 -19.56
CA PRO A 69 10.80 8.41 -18.35
C PRO A 69 11.42 9.81 -18.21
N PRO A 70 10.76 10.73 -17.48
CA PRO A 70 11.36 12.00 -17.11
C PRO A 70 12.70 11.80 -16.40
N ALA A 71 13.63 12.72 -16.61
CA ALA A 71 14.92 12.67 -15.94
C ALA A 71 14.74 12.69 -14.41
N PRO A 72 15.39 11.78 -13.66
CA PRO A 72 15.32 11.79 -12.21
C PRO A 72 15.94 13.08 -11.67
N ILE A 73 15.26 13.70 -10.70
CA ILE A 73 15.71 14.93 -10.03
C ILE A 73 16.43 14.66 -8.70
N ARG A 74 16.65 13.38 -8.38
CA ARG A 74 17.33 12.91 -7.17
C ARG A 74 17.89 11.51 -7.40
N ASP A 75 19.01 11.21 -6.76
CA ASP A 75 19.66 9.91 -6.88
C ASP A 75 19.10 8.87 -5.90
N HIS A 76 18.39 9.33 -4.87
CA HIS A 76 17.83 8.48 -3.83
C HIS A 76 16.40 8.90 -3.46
N VAL A 77 15.58 7.90 -3.15
CA VAL A 77 14.25 8.08 -2.56
C VAL A 77 14.22 7.42 -1.18
N LEU A 78 13.63 8.09 -0.20
CA LEU A 78 13.41 7.49 1.11
C LEU A 78 12.28 6.49 1.03
N VAL A 79 12.43 5.36 1.71
CA VAL A 79 11.44 4.29 1.80
C VAL A 79 11.02 4.09 3.26
N ASN A 80 9.83 3.53 3.47
CA ASN A 80 9.39 3.04 4.77
C ASN A 80 9.63 1.53 4.90
N ALA A 81 9.79 1.06 6.13
CA ALA A 81 9.65 -0.36 6.44
C ALA A 81 8.18 -0.80 6.28
N THR A 82 7.97 -2.03 5.86
CA THR A 82 6.62 -2.63 5.76
C THR A 82 6.50 -3.74 6.78
N ILE A 83 5.59 -3.56 7.74
CA ILE A 83 5.36 -4.49 8.85
C ILE A 83 4.05 -5.25 8.56
N PRO A 84 4.13 -6.56 8.25
CA PRO A 84 2.94 -7.38 8.02
C PRO A 84 2.15 -7.62 9.31
N ALA A 85 1.00 -8.29 9.20
CA ALA A 85 0.20 -8.71 10.35
C ALA A 85 0.86 -9.90 11.07
N ILE A 86 1.83 -9.58 11.92
CA ILE A 86 2.62 -10.53 12.72
C ILE A 86 2.48 -10.23 14.22
N PRO A 87 2.77 -11.21 15.09
CA PRO A 87 2.85 -10.94 16.52
C PRO A 87 3.93 -9.89 16.87
N PRO A 88 3.75 -9.09 17.93
CA PRO A 88 4.65 -8.00 18.31
C PRO A 88 6.10 -8.48 18.54
N GLU A 89 6.30 -9.67 19.10
CA GLU A 89 7.62 -10.25 19.36
C GLU A 89 8.46 -10.47 18.10
N ARG A 90 7.83 -10.49 16.92
CA ARG A 90 8.51 -10.63 15.61
C ARG A 90 8.81 -9.29 14.93
N VAL A 91 8.33 -8.17 15.45
CA VAL A 91 8.48 -6.85 14.83
C VAL A 91 9.96 -6.46 14.70
N ALA A 92 10.78 -6.72 15.73
CA ALA A 92 12.21 -6.41 15.70
C ALA A 92 12.94 -7.17 14.56
N GLU A 93 12.58 -8.43 14.33
CA GLU A 93 13.13 -9.26 13.25
C GLU A 93 12.83 -8.66 11.87
N VAL A 94 11.61 -8.15 11.66
CA VAL A 94 11.20 -7.53 10.40
C VAL A 94 11.86 -6.16 10.22
N LEU A 95 11.86 -5.31 11.25
CA LEU A 95 12.48 -3.98 11.19
C LEU A 95 13.98 -4.04 10.89
N ALA A 96 14.70 -5.06 11.38
CA ALA A 96 16.12 -5.25 11.09
C ALA A 96 16.43 -5.40 9.59
N ARG A 97 15.45 -5.75 8.76
CA ARG A 97 15.59 -5.87 7.30
C ARG A 97 15.50 -4.53 6.57
N PHE A 98 15.17 -3.45 7.28
CA PHE A 98 15.01 -2.11 6.73
C PHE A 98 15.99 -1.13 7.38
N PRO A 99 17.31 -1.37 7.30
CA PRO A 99 18.29 -0.49 7.91
C PRO A 99 18.18 0.93 7.32
N GLY A 100 18.18 1.94 8.19
CA GLY A 100 18.10 3.34 7.79
C GLY A 100 16.67 3.88 7.56
N CYS A 101 15.65 3.02 7.53
CA CYS A 101 14.26 3.49 7.46
C CYS A 101 13.88 4.31 8.69
N ARG A 102 13.32 5.51 8.45
CA ARG A 102 12.81 6.41 9.50
C ARG A 102 11.30 6.33 9.70
N THR A 103 10.65 5.49 8.92
CA THR A 103 9.20 5.31 8.89
C THR A 103 8.86 3.84 8.77
N ALA A 104 7.81 3.38 9.45
CA ALA A 104 7.24 2.05 9.24
C ALA A 104 5.73 2.14 8.97
N LYS A 105 5.25 1.33 8.02
CA LYS A 105 3.82 1.12 7.76
C LYS A 105 3.41 -0.23 8.31
N VAL A 106 2.41 -0.24 9.19
CA VAL A 106 1.95 -1.41 9.92
C VAL A 106 0.61 -1.87 9.36
N LYS A 107 0.55 -3.12 8.91
CA LYS A 107 -0.71 -3.77 8.54
C LYS A 107 -1.57 -3.93 9.79
N VAL A 108 -2.82 -3.50 9.70
CA VAL A 108 -3.88 -3.70 10.70
C VAL A 108 -5.10 -4.31 10.02
N ALA A 109 -6.08 -4.73 10.82
CA ALA A 109 -7.34 -5.31 10.34
C ALA A 109 -7.14 -6.55 9.45
N GLU A 110 -6.14 -7.37 9.78
CA GLU A 110 -5.93 -8.63 9.08
C GLU A 110 -6.99 -9.66 9.50
N ARG A 111 -7.39 -10.53 8.58
CA ARG A 111 -8.35 -11.58 8.91
C ARG A 111 -7.76 -12.51 9.95
N GLY A 112 -8.48 -12.70 11.06
CA GLY A 112 -8.06 -13.56 12.16
C GLY A 112 -7.21 -12.86 13.22
N THR A 113 -7.01 -11.54 13.13
CA THR A 113 -6.44 -10.72 14.23
C THR A 113 -7.51 -9.88 14.90
N THR A 114 -7.28 -9.50 16.16
CA THR A 114 -8.14 -8.59 16.92
C THR A 114 -7.54 -7.17 16.94
N LEU A 115 -8.34 -6.18 17.32
CA LEU A 115 -7.83 -4.81 17.55
C LEU A 115 -6.73 -4.78 18.62
N ALA A 116 -6.81 -5.65 19.64
CA ALA A 116 -5.76 -5.75 20.65
C ALA A 116 -4.41 -6.22 20.06
N ASP A 117 -4.45 -7.15 19.10
CA ASP A 117 -3.25 -7.60 18.39
C ASP A 117 -2.64 -6.48 17.53
N ASP A 118 -3.50 -5.68 16.89
CA ASP A 118 -3.08 -4.53 16.09
C ASP A 118 -2.45 -3.44 16.97
N VAL A 119 -3.08 -3.10 18.09
CA VAL A 119 -2.54 -2.14 19.09
C VAL A 119 -1.19 -2.63 19.62
N ALA A 120 -1.08 -3.90 20.03
CA ALA A 120 0.18 -4.45 20.52
C ALA A 120 1.30 -4.37 19.47
N ARG A 121 0.99 -4.63 18.20
CA ARG A 121 1.95 -4.53 17.09
C ARG A 121 2.39 -3.09 16.85
N VAL A 122 1.46 -2.13 16.81
CA VAL A 122 1.76 -0.71 16.59
C VAL A 122 2.54 -0.14 17.78
N ALA A 123 2.19 -0.51 19.01
CA ALA A 123 2.91 -0.14 20.22
C ALA A 123 4.38 -0.61 20.16
N GLU A 124 4.63 -1.85 19.75
CA GLU A 124 5.99 -2.38 19.63
C GLU A 124 6.79 -1.70 18.52
N VAL A 125 6.17 -1.42 17.37
CA VAL A 125 6.79 -0.62 16.30
C VAL A 125 7.17 0.76 16.82
N ARG A 126 6.27 1.46 17.51
CA ARG A 126 6.54 2.77 18.11
C ARG A 126 7.68 2.70 19.12
N ARG A 127 7.69 1.70 20.00
CA ARG A 127 8.74 1.49 21.01
C ARG A 127 10.12 1.31 20.36
N LEU A 128 10.22 0.51 19.30
CA LEU A 128 11.48 0.24 18.60
C LEU A 128 11.95 1.41 17.72
N LEU A 129 11.02 2.15 17.12
CA LEU A 129 11.35 3.32 16.31
C LEU A 129 11.73 4.55 17.14
N GLY A 130 11.19 4.67 18.35
CA GLY A 130 11.33 5.85 19.20
C GLY A 130 10.40 7.00 18.76
N PRO A 131 10.41 8.13 19.48
CA PRO A 131 9.44 9.22 19.27
C PRO A 131 9.67 10.02 17.98
N GLU A 132 10.91 10.09 17.48
CA GLU A 132 11.28 10.96 16.33
C GLU A 132 10.93 10.38 14.95
N ARG A 133 10.60 9.09 14.90
CA ARG A 133 10.33 8.35 13.67
C ARG A 133 8.83 8.23 13.43
N ARG A 134 8.42 7.93 12.20
CA ARG A 134 7.00 7.94 11.79
C ARG A 134 6.40 6.54 11.76
N VAL A 135 5.14 6.44 12.19
CA VAL A 135 4.36 5.21 12.14
C VAL A 135 3.11 5.45 11.30
N ARG A 136 2.87 4.61 10.31
CA ARG A 136 1.66 4.60 9.48
C ARG A 136 0.92 3.31 9.75
N ILE A 137 -0.40 3.31 9.63
CA ILE A 137 -1.18 2.07 9.64
C ILE A 137 -1.91 1.90 8.31
N ASP A 138 -2.17 0.67 7.90
CA ASP A 138 -2.87 0.34 6.66
C ASP A 138 -3.89 -0.77 6.93
N ALA A 139 -5.17 -0.43 6.78
CA ALA A 139 -6.28 -1.36 7.00
C ALA A 139 -6.72 -2.07 5.71
N ASN A 140 -6.32 -1.60 4.53
CA ASN A 140 -6.79 -2.07 3.22
C ASN A 140 -8.32 -2.21 3.14
N ALA A 141 -9.03 -1.15 3.51
CA ALA A 141 -10.50 -1.04 3.45
C ALA A 141 -11.26 -2.08 4.29
N ALA A 142 -10.64 -2.61 5.35
CA ALA A 142 -11.20 -3.72 6.11
C ALA A 142 -12.26 -3.33 7.16
N TRP A 143 -12.43 -2.04 7.45
CA TRP A 143 -13.37 -1.57 8.46
C TRP A 143 -14.56 -0.83 7.85
N ASN A 144 -15.72 -0.93 8.49
CA ASN A 144 -16.76 0.10 8.35
C ASN A 144 -16.39 1.37 9.14
N VAL A 145 -17.17 2.44 9.00
CA VAL A 145 -16.88 3.75 9.63
C VAL A 145 -16.77 3.66 11.15
N ASP A 146 -17.70 2.95 11.82
CA ASP A 146 -17.73 2.85 13.29
C ASP A 146 -16.55 2.02 13.82
N GLU A 147 -16.23 0.92 13.15
CA GLU A 147 -15.06 0.08 13.45
C GLU A 147 -13.76 0.87 13.28
N ALA A 148 -13.65 1.65 12.20
CA ALA A 148 -12.48 2.46 11.92
C ALA A 148 -12.30 3.57 12.96
N GLU A 149 -13.37 4.27 13.33
CA GLU A 149 -13.35 5.29 14.38
C GLU A 149 -12.87 4.70 15.71
N HIS A 150 -13.45 3.55 16.12
CA HIS A 150 -13.05 2.87 17.34
C HIS A 150 -11.58 2.42 17.31
N ALA A 151 -11.12 1.82 16.22
CA ALA A 151 -9.74 1.36 16.06
C ALA A 151 -8.74 2.51 16.05
N ILE A 152 -9.04 3.60 15.33
CA ILE A 152 -8.15 4.77 15.24
C ILE A 152 -8.04 5.46 16.60
N HIS A 153 -9.12 5.53 17.39
CA HIS A 153 -9.04 6.03 18.76
C HIS A 153 -8.05 5.24 19.63
N ALA A 154 -8.07 3.91 19.53
CA ALA A 154 -7.15 3.04 20.27
C ALA A 154 -5.70 3.14 19.76
N LEU A 155 -5.49 3.43 18.48
CA LEU A 155 -4.16 3.49 17.86
C LEU A 155 -3.53 4.89 17.90
N ALA A 156 -4.32 5.94 18.08
CA ALA A 156 -3.87 7.33 18.04
C ALA A 156 -2.87 7.67 19.17
N GLU A 157 -2.88 6.94 20.29
CA GLU A 157 -1.90 7.11 21.37
C GLU A 157 -0.44 6.83 20.93
N HIS A 158 -0.25 6.19 19.78
CA HIS A 158 1.07 5.84 19.25
C HIS A 158 1.62 6.83 18.21
N ASP A 159 1.06 8.04 18.12
CA ASP A 159 1.52 9.14 17.25
C ASP A 159 1.58 8.71 15.77
N LEU A 160 0.42 8.56 15.15
CA LEU A 160 0.31 8.10 13.77
C LEU A 160 0.59 9.24 12.77
N GLU A 161 1.40 8.97 11.76
CA GLU A 161 1.61 9.88 10.62
C GLU A 161 0.37 9.94 9.72
N TYR A 162 -0.27 8.80 9.48
CA TYR A 162 -1.60 8.70 8.84
C TYR A 162 -2.19 7.28 8.99
N VAL A 163 -3.50 7.16 8.71
CA VAL A 163 -4.21 5.89 8.47
C VAL A 163 -4.51 5.71 6.98
N GLU A 164 -3.99 4.63 6.38
CA GLU A 164 -4.19 4.28 4.97
C GLU A 164 -5.45 3.45 4.79
N GLN A 165 -6.31 3.90 3.87
CA GLN A 165 -7.53 3.25 3.42
C GLN A 165 -8.28 2.53 4.57
N PRO A 166 -8.80 3.25 5.58
CA PRO A 166 -9.54 2.62 6.67
C PRO A 166 -10.82 1.92 6.20
N CYS A 167 -11.57 2.57 5.30
CA CYS A 167 -12.87 2.10 4.80
C CYS A 167 -12.85 1.90 3.27
N ALA A 168 -13.88 1.25 2.73
CA ALA A 168 -13.92 0.85 1.33
C ALA A 168 -14.29 1.97 0.34
N SER A 169 -15.29 2.78 0.69
CA SER A 169 -15.83 3.81 -0.21
C SER A 169 -15.31 5.21 0.10
N VAL A 170 -15.35 6.09 -0.92
CA VAL A 170 -14.99 7.52 -0.78
C VAL A 170 -15.89 8.22 0.24
N GLU A 171 -17.17 7.86 0.27
CA GLU A 171 -18.17 8.39 1.19
C GLU A 171 -17.82 8.04 2.65
N GLU A 172 -17.49 6.78 2.91
CA GLU A 172 -17.07 6.33 4.25
C GLU A 172 -15.77 7.01 4.67
N LEU A 173 -14.80 7.17 3.76
CA LEU A 173 -13.57 7.90 4.06
C LEU A 173 -13.84 9.37 4.43
N ALA A 174 -14.71 10.05 3.67
CA ALA A 174 -15.08 11.44 3.95
C ALA A 174 -15.81 11.60 5.30
N GLU A 175 -16.73 10.67 5.59
CA GLU A 175 -17.45 10.63 6.86
C GLU A 175 -16.47 10.39 8.02
N LEU A 176 -15.67 9.33 7.94
CA LEU A 176 -14.69 8.98 8.98
C LEU A 176 -13.72 10.13 9.24
N ARG A 177 -13.18 10.75 8.18
CA ARG A 177 -12.28 11.90 8.29
C ARG A 177 -12.93 13.06 9.04
N GLY A 178 -14.24 13.26 8.86
CA GLY A 178 -15.03 14.21 9.65
C GLY A 178 -15.04 13.87 11.15
N ARG A 179 -15.32 12.60 11.47
CA ARG A 179 -15.45 12.11 12.85
C ARG A 179 -14.12 12.16 13.62
N ILE A 180 -13.02 11.72 13.00
CA ILE A 180 -11.70 11.63 13.66
C ILE A 180 -10.87 12.92 13.60
N ARG A 181 -11.38 14.00 13.00
CA ARG A 181 -10.64 15.27 12.81
C ARG A 181 -9.97 15.77 14.08
N HIS A 182 -10.64 15.62 15.22
CA HIS A 182 -10.17 16.08 16.52
C HIS A 182 -8.95 15.29 17.06
N LEU A 183 -8.69 14.09 16.53
CA LEU A 183 -7.51 13.28 16.84
C LEU A 183 -6.26 13.75 16.09
N GLY A 184 -6.41 14.57 15.06
CA GLY A 184 -5.29 15.07 14.26
C GLY A 184 -4.59 14.00 13.42
N VAL A 185 -5.19 12.80 13.24
CA VAL A 185 -4.65 11.71 12.42
C VAL A 185 -5.11 11.89 10.97
N PRO A 186 -4.20 12.12 10.00
CA PRO A 186 -4.56 12.24 8.59
C PRO A 186 -5.07 10.93 7.98
N VAL A 187 -5.95 11.02 6.99
CA VAL A 187 -6.43 9.86 6.21
C VAL A 187 -5.73 9.83 4.85
N ALA A 188 -5.16 8.69 4.46
CA ALA A 188 -4.60 8.45 3.13
C ALA A 188 -5.51 7.52 2.32
N ALA A 189 -5.74 7.82 1.05
CA ALA A 189 -6.49 6.95 0.13
C ALA A 189 -5.55 6.19 -0.81
N ASP A 190 -5.76 4.87 -0.93
CA ASP A 190 -5.03 3.95 -1.82
C ASP A 190 -6.01 3.26 -2.79
N GLU A 191 -6.76 2.26 -2.33
CA GLU A 191 -7.81 1.57 -3.10
C GLU A 191 -8.77 2.54 -3.79
N SER A 192 -9.24 3.56 -3.07
CA SER A 192 -10.20 4.55 -3.60
C SER A 192 -9.62 5.46 -4.68
N VAL A 193 -8.31 5.45 -4.90
CA VAL A 193 -7.63 6.16 -6.00
C VAL A 193 -7.33 5.18 -7.13
N ARG A 194 -6.65 4.07 -6.82
CA ARG A 194 -6.13 3.13 -7.83
C ARG A 194 -7.20 2.30 -8.54
N LYS A 195 -8.35 2.06 -7.89
CA LYS A 195 -9.47 1.28 -8.45
C LYS A 195 -10.66 2.12 -8.89
N ALA A 196 -10.56 3.45 -8.79
CA ALA A 196 -11.67 4.32 -9.12
C ALA A 196 -11.66 4.70 -10.60
N ASP A 197 -12.84 4.66 -11.23
CA ASP A 197 -13.04 5.26 -12.56
C ASP A 197 -12.76 6.77 -12.56
N ASP A 198 -12.94 7.41 -11.39
CA ASP A 198 -12.67 8.82 -11.16
C ASP A 198 -11.81 9.03 -9.91
N PRO A 199 -10.47 8.92 -10.02
CA PRO A 199 -9.55 9.12 -8.89
C PRO A 199 -9.64 10.53 -8.28
N LEU A 200 -10.06 11.53 -9.08
CA LEU A 200 -10.24 12.92 -8.62
C LEU A 200 -11.48 13.08 -7.72
N ARG A 201 -12.37 12.09 -7.67
CA ARG A 201 -13.52 12.08 -6.75
C ARG A 201 -13.09 12.15 -5.29
N VAL A 202 -11.98 11.48 -4.92
CA VAL A 202 -11.42 11.53 -3.54
C VAL A 202 -11.10 12.97 -3.15
N ALA A 203 -10.44 13.71 -4.03
CA ALA A 203 -10.08 15.11 -3.80
C ALA A 203 -11.32 16.02 -3.76
N ARG A 204 -12.27 15.84 -4.69
CA ARG A 204 -13.52 16.61 -4.74
C ARG A 204 -14.40 16.40 -3.51
N ALA A 205 -14.44 15.18 -2.98
CA ALA A 205 -15.20 14.85 -1.78
C ALA A 205 -14.49 15.28 -0.47
N GLY A 206 -13.22 15.71 -0.53
CA GLY A 206 -12.43 15.99 0.67
C GLY A 206 -12.21 14.76 1.54
N ALA A 207 -12.16 13.57 0.92
CA ALA A 207 -12.20 12.27 1.59
C ALA A 207 -10.84 11.83 2.15
N ALA A 208 -9.74 12.43 1.70
CA ALA A 208 -8.39 12.10 2.16
C ALA A 208 -7.51 13.35 2.26
N ASP A 209 -6.53 13.30 3.15
CA ASP A 209 -5.44 14.26 3.30
C ASP A 209 -4.24 13.90 2.40
N LEU A 210 -4.05 12.61 2.11
CA LEU A 210 -2.99 12.09 1.24
C LEU A 210 -3.55 11.12 0.19
N LEU A 211 -2.87 11.05 -0.96
CA LEU A 211 -3.11 10.05 -2.00
C LEU A 211 -1.88 9.15 -2.14
N VAL A 212 -2.11 7.84 -2.16
CA VAL A 212 -1.08 6.84 -2.47
C VAL A 212 -1.09 6.59 -3.97
N ILE A 213 0.08 6.68 -4.59
CA ILE A 213 0.28 6.47 -6.03
C ILE A 213 1.06 5.17 -6.22
N LYS A 214 0.59 4.31 -7.12
CA LYS A 214 1.22 3.04 -7.50
C LYS A 214 1.40 2.99 -9.00
#